data_AF-A0A431KUW0-F1
#
_entry.id   AF-A0A431KUW0-F1
#
_cell.length_a   1.000
_cell.length_b   1.000
_cell.length_c   1.000
_cell.angle_alpha   90.00
_cell.angle_beta   90.00
_cell.angle_gamma   90.00
#
_symmetry.space_group_name_H-M   'P 1'
#
loop_
_entity.id
_entity.type
_entity.pdbx_description
1 polymer ?
#
loop_
_entity_poly.entity_id
_entity_poly.type
_entity_poly.pdbx_seq_one_letter_code
_entity_poly.pdbx_strand_id
1 'polypeptide(L)'
;MTKPFRVLDQSADEPDPGYTGKAEFVDAQARQILVGGKPAIALLATYNATEESSRIGGQVVVLAFFRTVSGKPILMDAVDVATDRFCGFTDNPVLRYKSDNDALVIENSHFNSSENYCALTPVALVKNRLVELVKDVPTLYNAKSAGASMVEEAKFVLGKQRSSSSSALIPLSMSIKVICKTYDQDNGEKVLSSKQKTFLIPFRMHSNTYSVNLKSKQLTALQDFVKKNGFDTP
;
A
#
# COMPACT_ATOMS: atom_id res chain seq x y z
N MET A 1 -11.52 3.25 23.85
CA MET A 1 -10.75 4.44 23.37
C MET A 1 -9.53 3.94 22.62
N THR A 2 -9.54 3.99 21.31
CA THR A 2 -8.43 3.56 20.45
C THR A 2 -7.45 4.71 20.28
N LYS A 3 -6.17 4.47 20.61
CA LYS A 3 -5.09 5.41 20.30
C LYS A 3 -5.00 5.55 18.76
N PRO A 4 -4.95 6.77 18.18
CA PRO A 4 -4.52 6.94 16.80
C PRO A 4 -3.08 6.42 16.65
N PHE A 5 -2.66 6.13 15.41
CA PHE A 5 -1.31 5.68 15.11
C PHE A 5 -0.27 6.45 15.93
N ARG A 6 0.59 5.68 16.60
CA ARG A 6 1.70 6.17 17.41
C ARG A 6 2.57 7.04 16.51
N VAL A 7 2.90 8.26 16.96
CA VAL A 7 4.04 9.00 16.42
C VAL A 7 5.26 8.13 16.68
N LEU A 8 5.73 7.44 15.64
CA LEU A 8 6.99 6.71 15.69
C LEU A 8 8.07 7.71 15.28
N ASP A 9 8.94 7.93 16.26
CA ASP A 9 10.29 8.50 16.26
C ASP A 9 10.68 9.56 15.23
N GLN A 10 11.17 10.67 15.77
CA GLN A 10 11.84 11.78 15.09
C GLN A 10 13.33 11.47 14.90
N SER A 11 13.69 10.26 14.46
CA SER A 11 15.06 10.04 13.97
C SER A 11 15.14 10.68 12.59
N ALA A 12 15.51 11.96 12.62
CA ALA A 12 15.89 12.76 11.48
C ALA A 12 16.94 12.01 10.66
N ASP A 13 16.52 11.42 9.55
CA ASP A 13 17.33 11.54 8.35
C ASP A 13 17.23 13.01 7.93
N GLU A 14 18.39 13.62 7.68
CA GLU A 14 18.51 15.03 7.37
C GLU A 14 17.47 15.47 6.31
N PRO A 15 16.88 16.67 6.45
CA PRO A 15 16.05 17.21 5.37
C PRO A 15 16.89 17.22 4.10
N ASP A 16 16.37 16.61 3.03
CA ASP A 16 17.02 16.65 1.71
C ASP A 16 17.24 18.15 1.35
N PRO A 17 18.50 18.64 1.30
CA PRO A 17 18.79 20.07 1.21
C PRO A 17 18.35 20.72 -0.11
N GLY A 18 17.73 19.96 -1.02
CA GLY A 18 17.46 20.35 -2.40
C GLY A 18 16.00 20.62 -2.77
N TYR A 19 15.00 20.46 -1.90
CA TYR A 19 13.61 20.58 -2.35
C TYR A 19 13.14 22.04 -2.51
N THR A 20 13.32 22.59 -3.72
CA THR A 20 12.78 23.90 -4.17
C THR A 20 11.53 23.74 -5.04
N GLY A 21 10.88 22.58 -5.02
CA GLY A 21 9.91 22.16 -6.05
C GLY A 21 8.52 22.78 -5.93
N LYS A 22 7.77 22.76 -7.04
CA LYS A 22 6.35 23.17 -7.09
C LYS A 22 5.47 22.09 -6.49
N ALA A 23 4.37 22.50 -5.87
CA ALA A 23 3.41 21.58 -5.27
C ALA A 23 2.59 20.86 -6.36
N GLU A 24 2.96 19.62 -6.70
CA GLU A 24 2.37 18.88 -7.82
C GLU A 24 2.39 17.35 -7.62
N PHE A 25 1.52 16.65 -8.36
CA PHE A 25 1.58 15.19 -8.47
C PHE A 25 2.69 14.81 -9.46
N VAL A 26 3.59 13.94 -9.04
CA VAL A 26 4.81 13.61 -9.80
C VAL A 26 4.86 12.16 -10.27
N ASP A 27 4.10 11.27 -9.62
CA ASP A 27 3.99 9.88 -10.02
C ASP A 27 2.60 9.34 -9.68
N ALA A 28 2.15 8.33 -10.42
CA ALA A 28 0.96 7.59 -10.05
C ALA A 28 0.89 6.18 -10.63
N GLN A 29 0.27 5.30 -9.85
CA GLN A 29 -0.04 3.93 -10.23
C GLN A 29 -1.55 3.73 -10.15
N ALA A 30 -2.15 3.22 -11.23
CA ALA A 30 -3.58 2.91 -11.27
C ALA A 30 -3.83 1.40 -11.27
N ARG A 31 -4.90 0.97 -10.60
CA ARG A 31 -5.40 -0.42 -10.61
C ARG A 31 -6.90 -0.42 -10.81
N GLN A 32 -7.37 -1.25 -11.74
CA GLN A 32 -8.79 -1.57 -11.89
C GLN A 32 -9.21 -2.54 -10.79
N ILE A 33 -10.36 -2.28 -10.20
CA ILE A 33 -10.90 -3.03 -9.06
C ILE A 33 -12.42 -3.10 -9.14
N LEU A 34 -13.02 -4.02 -8.38
CA LEU A 34 -14.45 -4.05 -8.12
C LEU A 34 -14.79 -3.49 -6.74
N VAL A 35 -15.82 -2.65 -6.67
CA VAL A 35 -16.41 -2.18 -5.42
C VAL A 35 -17.92 -2.37 -5.47
N GLY A 36 -18.44 -3.34 -4.71
CA GLY A 36 -19.86 -3.68 -4.70
C GLY A 36 -20.36 -4.11 -6.08
N GLY A 37 -19.56 -4.88 -6.81
CA GLY A 37 -19.85 -5.44 -8.12
C GLY A 37 -19.70 -4.44 -9.27
N LYS A 38 -19.33 -3.19 -8.98
CA LYS A 38 -19.14 -2.14 -9.99
C LYS A 38 -17.65 -1.88 -10.22
N PRO A 39 -17.21 -1.71 -11.47
CA PRO A 39 -15.86 -1.24 -11.77
C PRO A 39 -15.54 0.08 -11.06
N ALA A 40 -14.31 0.17 -10.61
CA ALA A 40 -13.71 1.37 -10.03
C ALA A 40 -12.21 1.38 -10.34
N ILE A 41 -11.60 2.54 -10.20
CA ILE A 41 -10.14 2.72 -10.25
C ILE A 41 -9.66 3.05 -8.86
N ALA A 42 -8.58 2.41 -8.42
CA ALA A 42 -7.76 2.91 -7.36
C ALA A 42 -6.48 3.52 -7.93
N LEU A 43 -6.16 4.72 -7.48
CA LEU A 43 -5.00 5.49 -7.89
C LEU A 43 -4.14 5.72 -6.65
N LEU A 44 -2.90 5.26 -6.69
CA LEU A 44 -1.87 5.62 -5.73
C LEU A 44 -1.04 6.72 -6.36
N ALA A 45 -1.13 7.95 -5.86
CA ALA A 45 -0.51 9.13 -6.46
C ALA A 45 0.45 9.81 -5.48
N THR A 46 1.66 10.07 -5.94
CA THR A 46 2.70 10.77 -5.16
C THR A 46 2.60 12.26 -5.41
N TYR A 47 2.38 13.01 -4.35
CA TYR A 47 2.32 14.46 -4.33
C TYR A 47 3.53 15.03 -3.61
N ASN A 48 4.26 15.91 -4.27
CA ASN A 48 5.26 16.70 -3.57
C ASN A 48 4.56 17.90 -2.93
N ALA A 49 4.54 17.92 -1.59
CA ALA A 49 4.13 19.06 -0.80
C ALA A 49 5.29 20.07 -0.66
N THR A 50 4.95 21.35 -0.72
CA THR A 50 5.90 22.48 -0.60
C THR A 50 6.19 22.89 0.84
N GLU A 51 5.61 22.18 1.83
CA GLU A 51 5.76 22.51 3.24
C GLU A 51 6.78 21.56 3.89
N GLU A 52 7.72 22.12 4.66
CA GLU A 52 8.73 21.42 5.49
C GLU A 52 8.13 20.34 6.43
N SER A 53 6.82 20.39 6.67
CA SER A 53 6.13 19.53 7.64
C SER A 53 5.59 18.21 7.07
N SER A 54 5.92 17.86 5.83
CA SER A 54 5.61 16.50 5.35
C SER A 54 6.49 15.50 6.10
N ARG A 55 5.87 14.45 6.63
CA ARG A 55 6.49 13.42 7.49
C ARG A 55 7.67 12.70 6.82
N ILE A 56 7.76 12.81 5.50
CA ILE A 56 8.62 12.01 4.63
C ILE A 56 9.26 12.96 3.61
N GLY A 57 10.06 13.91 4.09
CA GLY A 57 10.91 14.76 3.22
C GLY A 57 10.15 15.58 2.17
N GLY A 58 8.93 16.05 2.45
CA GLY A 58 8.14 16.84 1.49
C GLY A 58 7.13 16.03 0.67
N GLN A 59 7.09 14.69 0.74
CA GLN A 59 6.17 13.88 -0.07
C GLN A 59 4.94 13.39 0.70
N VAL A 60 3.84 13.18 -0.02
CA VAL A 60 2.58 12.56 0.43
C VAL A 60 2.17 11.54 -0.63
N VAL A 61 1.77 10.32 -0.23
CA VAL A 61 1.26 9.33 -1.19
C VAL A 61 -0.22 9.09 -0.91
N VAL A 62 -1.06 9.54 -1.83
CA VAL A 62 -2.51 9.50 -1.72
C VAL A 62 -3.04 8.27 -2.45
N LEU A 63 -3.71 7.38 -1.72
CA LEU A 63 -4.55 6.34 -2.30
C LEU A 63 -5.97 6.88 -2.45
N ALA A 64 -6.42 7.06 -3.69
CA ALA A 64 -7.72 7.58 -4.05
C ALA A 64 -8.52 6.58 -4.87
N PHE A 65 -9.82 6.47 -4.60
CA PHE A 65 -10.73 5.59 -5.32
C PHE A 65 -11.71 6.39 -6.17
N PHE A 66 -11.84 6.04 -7.44
CA PHE A 66 -12.70 6.70 -8.42
C PHE A 66 -13.70 5.73 -9.04
N ARG A 67 -14.85 6.26 -9.45
CA ARG A 67 -15.84 5.55 -10.27
C ARG A 67 -16.26 6.41 -11.45
N THR A 68 -16.50 5.79 -12.61
CA THR A 68 -17.15 6.45 -13.75
C THR A 68 -18.62 6.74 -13.44
N VAL A 69 -19.02 8.00 -13.53
CA VAL A 69 -20.44 8.38 -13.60
C VAL A 69 -20.61 9.28 -14.81
N SER A 70 -21.42 8.83 -15.78
CA SER A 70 -21.68 9.57 -17.03
C SER A 70 -20.39 9.98 -17.77
N GLY A 71 -19.43 9.05 -17.88
CA GLY A 71 -18.15 9.27 -18.55
C GLY A 71 -17.16 10.16 -17.79
N LYS A 72 -17.42 10.46 -16.51
CA LYS A 72 -16.53 11.30 -15.67
C LYS A 72 -16.04 10.53 -14.45
N PRO A 73 -14.76 10.65 -14.07
CA PRO A 73 -14.25 10.07 -12.84
C PRO A 73 -14.79 10.86 -11.64
N ILE A 74 -15.49 10.17 -10.75
CA ILE A 74 -15.99 10.71 -9.48
C ILE A 74 -15.18 10.11 -8.34
N LEU A 75 -14.54 10.97 -7.55
CA LEU A 75 -13.83 10.56 -6.35
C LEU A 75 -14.82 10.00 -5.33
N MET A 76 -14.56 8.79 -4.84
CA MET A 76 -15.36 8.12 -3.81
C MET A 76 -14.76 8.33 -2.42
N ASP A 77 -13.45 8.14 -2.28
CA ASP A 77 -12.69 8.36 -1.05
C ASP A 77 -11.19 8.51 -1.35
N ALA A 78 -10.42 9.14 -0.45
CA ALA A 78 -8.98 9.28 -0.56
C ALA A 78 -8.29 9.37 0.81
N VAL A 79 -7.10 8.78 0.91
CA VAL A 79 -6.32 8.72 2.14
C VAL A 79 -4.82 8.77 1.86
N ASP A 80 -4.05 9.30 2.80
CA ASP A 80 -2.59 9.24 2.81
C ASP A 80 -2.19 7.90 3.42
N VAL A 81 -1.47 7.10 2.63
CA VAL A 81 -1.06 5.75 3.00
C VAL A 81 0.44 5.63 3.23
N ALA A 82 1.19 6.71 3.02
CA ALA A 82 2.62 6.68 3.20
C ALA A 82 2.96 6.76 4.70
N THR A 83 3.77 5.80 5.12
CA THR A 83 4.45 5.80 6.41
C THR A 83 5.97 5.93 6.24
N ASP A 84 6.46 5.74 5.01
CA ASP A 84 7.86 5.91 4.60
C ASP A 84 7.95 6.44 3.15
N ARG A 85 9.16 6.83 2.72
CA ARG A 85 9.45 7.38 1.37
C ARG A 85 9.25 6.37 0.27
N PHE A 86 9.36 5.09 0.58
CA PHE A 86 9.08 4.01 -0.36
C PHE A 86 7.68 3.46 -0.08
N CYS A 87 6.70 3.98 -0.83
CA CYS A 87 5.31 3.53 -0.76
C CYS A 87 4.79 3.18 -2.17
N GLY A 88 4.19 2.01 -2.32
CA GLY A 88 3.77 1.49 -3.61
C GLY A 88 2.70 0.42 -3.52
N PHE A 89 2.25 -0.05 -4.68
CA PHE A 89 1.56 -1.33 -4.78
C PHE A 89 2.58 -2.46 -4.81
N THR A 90 2.27 -3.59 -4.17
CA THR A 90 3.01 -4.84 -4.42
C THR A 90 2.83 -5.28 -5.89
N ASP A 91 3.65 -6.21 -6.37
CA ASP A 91 3.53 -6.79 -7.74
C ASP A 91 2.14 -7.36 -8.05
N ASN A 92 1.47 -7.96 -7.06
CA ASN A 92 0.12 -8.50 -7.18
C ASN A 92 -0.81 -7.83 -6.16
N PRO A 93 -1.20 -6.56 -6.39
CA PRO A 93 -1.80 -5.76 -5.34
C PRO A 93 -3.29 -6.06 -5.15
N VAL A 94 -3.98 -6.61 -6.14
CA VAL A 94 -5.44 -6.79 -6.09
C VAL A 94 -5.81 -8.13 -5.43
N LEU A 95 -6.59 -8.07 -4.36
CA LEU A 95 -7.12 -9.23 -3.65
C LEU A 95 -8.65 -9.24 -3.70
N ARG A 96 -9.23 -10.23 -4.40
CA ARG A 96 -10.68 -10.46 -4.42
C ARG A 96 -11.14 -11.11 -3.11
N TYR A 97 -11.42 -10.31 -2.09
CA TYR A 97 -11.77 -10.80 -0.75
C TYR A 97 -13.27 -11.12 -0.57
N LYS A 98 -14.11 -10.69 -1.52
CA LYS A 98 -15.52 -11.10 -1.72
C LYS A 98 -15.79 -11.19 -3.21
N SER A 99 -16.86 -11.84 -3.66
CA SER A 99 -17.13 -11.96 -5.10
C SER A 99 -17.29 -10.62 -5.81
N ASP A 100 -17.75 -9.60 -5.09
CA ASP A 100 -18.12 -8.28 -5.59
C ASP A 100 -17.20 -7.15 -5.10
N ASN A 101 -16.18 -7.46 -4.29
CA ASN A 101 -15.26 -6.46 -3.76
C ASN A 101 -13.80 -6.92 -3.82
N ASP A 102 -12.99 -6.04 -4.38
CA ASP A 102 -11.54 -6.09 -4.37
C ASP A 102 -10.96 -5.27 -3.23
N ALA A 103 -9.80 -5.70 -2.78
CA ALA A 103 -8.90 -4.99 -1.90
C ALA A 103 -7.56 -4.78 -2.60
N LEU A 104 -6.76 -3.87 -2.07
CA LEU A 104 -5.42 -3.57 -2.52
C LEU A 104 -4.43 -3.83 -1.41
N VAL A 105 -3.22 -4.25 -1.76
CA VAL A 105 -2.10 -4.34 -0.83
C VAL A 105 -1.16 -3.18 -1.11
N ILE A 106 -1.06 -2.28 -0.14
CA ILE A 106 -0.07 -1.21 -0.13
C ILE A 106 1.17 -1.73 0.57
N GLU A 107 2.32 -1.46 -0.02
CA GLU A 107 3.63 -1.73 0.54
C GLU A 107 4.27 -0.42 0.96
N ASN A 108 4.75 -0.37 2.20
CA ASN A 108 5.65 0.66 2.70
C ASN A 108 6.96 0.00 3.10
N SER A 109 8.09 0.52 2.65
CA SER A 109 9.39 -0.02 3.04
C SER A 109 10.34 1.07 3.53
N HIS A 110 11.23 0.68 4.43
CA HIS A 110 12.32 1.48 4.92
C HIS A 110 13.61 0.69 4.77
N PHE A 111 14.65 1.33 4.25
CA PHE A 111 15.97 0.72 4.09
C PHE A 111 17.03 1.54 4.80
N ASN A 112 17.78 0.91 5.69
CA ASN A 112 18.96 1.49 6.34
C ASN A 112 20.01 0.41 6.57
N SER A 113 21.30 0.76 6.49
CA SER A 113 22.41 -0.14 6.90
C SER A 113 22.36 -1.59 6.38
N SER A 114 21.93 -1.81 5.12
CA SER A 114 21.75 -3.14 4.52
C SER A 114 20.61 -3.99 5.11
N GLU A 115 19.70 -3.34 5.82
CA GLU A 115 18.45 -3.88 6.36
C GLU A 115 17.27 -3.22 5.65
N ASN A 116 16.25 -4.01 5.32
CA ASN A 116 15.00 -3.55 4.72
C ASN A 116 13.82 -4.04 5.56
N TYR A 117 12.98 -3.11 5.99
CA TYR A 117 11.75 -3.36 6.72
C TYR A 117 10.58 -3.07 5.79
N CYS A 118 9.66 -4.02 5.63
CA CYS A 118 8.51 -3.87 4.73
C CYS A 118 7.20 -4.16 5.45
N ALA A 119 6.29 -3.18 5.44
CA ALA A 119 4.94 -3.29 5.96
C ALA A 119 3.95 -3.46 4.80
N LEU A 120 3.13 -4.51 4.86
CA LEU A 120 2.07 -4.77 3.90
C LEU A 120 0.70 -4.47 4.52
N THR A 121 -0.08 -3.61 3.87
CA THR A 121 -1.37 -3.15 4.37
C THR A 121 -2.50 -3.43 3.37
N PRO A 122 -3.32 -4.47 3.60
CA PRO A 122 -4.52 -4.74 2.80
C PRO A 122 -5.62 -3.72 3.11
N VAL A 123 -6.02 -2.94 2.11
CA VAL A 123 -7.05 -1.89 2.19
C VAL A 123 -8.18 -2.15 1.21
N ALA A 124 -9.42 -1.83 1.59
CA ALA A 124 -10.57 -1.96 0.72
C ALA A 124 -11.52 -0.77 0.87
N LEU A 125 -12.31 -0.51 -0.17
CA LEU A 125 -13.39 0.46 -0.10
C LEU A 125 -14.70 -0.25 0.30
N VAL A 126 -15.20 0.05 1.49
CA VAL A 126 -16.43 -0.51 2.06
C VAL A 126 -17.42 0.61 2.33
N LYS A 127 -18.58 0.58 1.68
CA LYS A 127 -19.61 1.63 1.81
C LYS A 127 -19.05 3.05 1.56
N ASN A 128 -18.25 3.19 0.50
CA ASN A 128 -17.56 4.43 0.12
C ASN A 128 -16.60 4.97 1.20
N ARG A 129 -16.08 4.11 2.07
CA ARG A 129 -15.03 4.46 3.01
C ARG A 129 -13.90 3.45 2.96
N LEU A 130 -12.68 3.95 2.96
CA LEU A 130 -11.49 3.14 2.98
C LEU A 130 -11.32 2.52 4.37
N VAL A 131 -11.04 1.23 4.39
CA VAL A 131 -10.82 0.45 5.61
C VAL A 131 -9.61 -0.45 5.44
N GLU A 132 -8.82 -0.59 6.50
CA GLU A 132 -7.86 -1.69 6.62
C GLU A 132 -8.65 -2.98 6.85
N LEU A 133 -8.37 -4.00 6.03
CA LEU A 133 -9.05 -5.30 6.12
C LEU A 133 -8.52 -6.19 7.23
N VAL A 134 -7.26 -5.97 7.60
CA VAL A 134 -6.50 -6.77 8.53
C VAL A 134 -5.68 -5.83 9.38
N LYS A 135 -5.58 -6.13 10.67
CA LYS A 135 -4.64 -5.49 11.58
C LYS A 135 -3.49 -6.44 11.90
N ASP A 136 -2.35 -5.86 12.27
CA ASP A 136 -1.20 -6.58 12.82
C ASP A 136 -0.59 -7.57 11.82
N VAL A 137 -0.61 -7.20 10.53
CA VAL A 137 0.20 -7.89 9.51
C VAL A 137 1.66 -7.80 9.93
N PRO A 138 2.41 -8.91 9.98
CA PRO A 138 3.83 -8.87 10.33
C PRO A 138 4.60 -7.98 9.37
N THR A 139 5.45 -7.11 9.92
CA THR A 139 6.50 -6.43 9.17
C THR A 139 7.51 -7.47 8.71
N LEU A 140 7.84 -7.45 7.43
CA LEU A 140 8.86 -8.29 6.82
C LEU A 140 10.23 -7.67 7.03
N TYR A 141 11.23 -8.52 7.18
CA TYR A 141 12.59 -8.13 7.42
C TYR A 141 13.53 -8.80 6.44
N ASN A 142 14.35 -8.00 5.74
CA ASN A 142 15.44 -8.50 4.92
C ASN A 142 16.75 -7.88 5.43
N ALA A 143 17.81 -8.65 5.44
CA ALA A 143 19.13 -8.16 5.82
C ALA A 143 20.22 -8.77 4.95
N LYS A 144 21.27 -7.99 4.69
CA LYS A 144 22.49 -8.46 4.05
C LYS A 144 23.70 -8.03 4.88
N SER A 145 24.55 -8.99 5.23
CA SER A 145 25.78 -8.72 5.98
C SER A 145 26.85 -9.77 5.68
N ALA A 146 28.10 -9.33 5.54
CA ALA A 146 29.30 -10.18 5.51
C ALA A 146 29.18 -11.45 4.64
N GLY A 147 28.74 -11.32 3.38
CA GLY A 147 28.61 -12.46 2.46
C GLY A 147 27.41 -13.37 2.76
N ALA A 148 26.41 -12.91 3.52
CA ALA A 148 25.16 -13.62 3.74
C ALA A 148 23.96 -12.67 3.59
N SER A 149 22.79 -13.25 3.33
CA SER A 149 21.52 -12.53 3.40
C SER A 149 20.41 -13.41 3.97
N MET A 150 19.40 -12.73 4.51
CA MET A 150 18.11 -13.29 4.91
C MET A 150 17.04 -12.43 4.25
N VAL A 151 16.08 -13.08 3.61
CA VAL A 151 14.97 -12.42 2.91
C VAL A 151 13.67 -13.06 3.33
N GLU A 152 12.71 -12.23 3.75
CA GLU A 152 11.33 -12.60 3.99
C GLU A 152 10.45 -12.13 2.83
N GLU A 153 9.94 -13.08 2.07
CA GLU A 153 8.95 -12.84 1.01
C GLU A 153 7.57 -13.20 1.55
N ALA A 154 6.59 -12.30 1.42
CA ALA A 154 5.22 -12.62 1.78
C ALA A 154 4.25 -12.53 0.60
N LYS A 155 3.24 -13.38 0.66
CA LYS A 155 2.09 -13.34 -0.25
C LYS A 155 0.80 -13.54 0.50
N PHE A 156 -0.21 -12.77 0.13
CA PHE A 156 -1.58 -13.02 0.54
C PHE A 156 -2.16 -14.14 -0.31
N VAL A 157 -2.85 -15.07 0.34
CA VAL A 157 -3.49 -16.23 -0.28
C VAL A 157 -4.96 -16.23 0.10
N LEU A 158 -5.81 -16.18 -0.91
CA LEU A 158 -7.26 -16.33 -0.73
C LEU A 158 -7.61 -17.81 -0.66
N GLY A 159 -8.44 -18.16 0.33
CA GLY A 159 -9.01 -19.48 0.49
C GLY A 159 -10.16 -19.73 -0.49
N LYS A 160 -10.85 -20.86 -0.31
CA LYS A 160 -12.10 -21.11 -1.04
C LYS A 160 -13.24 -20.33 -0.41
N GLN A 161 -14.08 -19.72 -1.25
CA GLN A 161 -15.33 -19.14 -0.82
C GLN A 161 -16.22 -20.26 -0.24
N ARG A 162 -16.57 -20.14 1.05
CA ARG A 162 -17.31 -21.20 1.76
C ARG A 162 -18.83 -21.09 1.63
N SER A 163 -19.33 -20.01 1.04
CA SER A 163 -20.75 -19.73 0.85
C SER A 163 -20.97 -19.13 -0.53
N SER A 164 -22.01 -19.56 -1.24
CA SER A 164 -22.42 -18.96 -2.52
C SER A 164 -22.94 -17.53 -2.40
N SER A 165 -23.14 -17.02 -1.18
CA SER A 165 -23.51 -15.62 -0.96
C SER A 165 -22.39 -14.70 -1.44
N SER A 166 -22.73 -13.72 -2.27
CA SER A 166 -21.79 -12.70 -2.74
C SER A 166 -21.19 -11.87 -1.59
N SER A 167 -21.91 -11.77 -0.47
CA SER A 167 -21.50 -11.02 0.70
C SER A 167 -20.45 -11.73 1.58
N ALA A 168 -20.23 -13.04 1.35
CA ALA A 168 -19.36 -13.87 2.16
C ALA A 168 -17.88 -13.52 1.95
N LEU A 169 -17.15 -13.34 3.06
CA LEU A 169 -15.72 -13.14 3.04
C LEU A 169 -15.00 -14.42 2.60
N ILE A 170 -14.06 -14.27 1.67
CA ILE A 170 -13.15 -15.33 1.25
C ILE A 170 -11.99 -15.35 2.23
N PRO A 171 -11.76 -16.43 3.01
CA PRO A 171 -10.72 -16.48 4.04
C PRO A 171 -9.37 -16.02 3.50
N LEU A 172 -8.68 -15.13 4.22
CA LEU A 172 -7.37 -14.63 3.84
C LEU A 172 -6.29 -15.32 4.68
N SER A 173 -5.22 -15.77 4.04
CA SER A 173 -4.02 -16.26 4.70
C SER A 173 -2.82 -15.48 4.19
N MET A 174 -1.74 -15.49 4.96
CA MET A 174 -0.44 -14.97 4.53
C MET A 174 0.58 -16.09 4.61
N SER A 175 1.31 -16.23 3.52
CA SER A 175 2.42 -17.17 3.42
C SER A 175 3.71 -16.35 3.44
N ILE A 176 4.53 -16.55 4.47
CA ILE A 176 5.87 -15.96 4.58
C ILE A 176 6.89 -17.05 4.28
N LYS A 177 7.80 -16.75 3.35
CA LYS A 177 8.94 -17.57 2.98
C LYS A 177 10.22 -16.86 3.41
N VAL A 178 10.99 -17.50 4.27
CA VAL A 178 12.29 -17.03 4.73
C VAL A 178 13.37 -17.76 3.95
N ILE A 179 14.22 -17.02 3.26
CA ILE A 179 15.32 -17.52 2.44
C ILE A 179 16.63 -16.99 3.01
N CYS A 180 17.52 -17.88 3.41
CA CYS A 180 18.88 -17.50 3.82
C CYS A 180 19.88 -17.92 2.75
N LYS A 181 20.74 -17.00 2.35
CA LYS A 181 21.74 -17.19 1.30
C LYS A 181 23.13 -16.84 1.80
N THR A 182 24.14 -17.46 1.21
CA THR A 182 25.54 -17.03 1.30
C THR A 182 26.06 -16.66 -0.08
N TYR A 183 27.04 -15.77 -0.10
CA TYR A 183 27.71 -15.27 -1.28
C TYR A 183 29.20 -15.58 -1.16
N ASP A 184 29.79 -16.15 -2.20
CA ASP A 184 31.24 -16.27 -2.30
C ASP A 184 31.90 -14.95 -2.75
N GLN A 185 33.22 -14.97 -2.92
CA GLN A 185 34.02 -13.79 -3.29
C GLN A 185 33.71 -13.27 -4.70
N ASP A 186 33.08 -14.08 -5.56
CA ASP A 186 32.69 -13.74 -6.93
C ASP A 186 31.20 -13.40 -7.03
N ASN A 187 30.52 -13.18 -5.89
CA ASN A 187 29.07 -13.02 -5.74
C ASN A 187 28.24 -14.26 -6.15
N GLY A 188 28.85 -15.44 -6.22
CA GLY A 188 28.14 -16.70 -6.42
C GLY A 188 27.17 -16.95 -5.26
N GLU A 189 25.89 -17.12 -5.59
CA GLU A 189 24.82 -17.31 -4.60
C GLU A 189 24.61 -18.78 -4.26
N LYS A 190 24.55 -19.10 -2.97
CA LYS A 190 24.13 -20.40 -2.47
C LYS A 190 23.00 -20.25 -1.45
N VAL A 191 21.85 -20.85 -1.72
CA VAL A 191 20.74 -20.94 -0.75
C VAL A 191 21.12 -21.94 0.34
N LEU A 192 21.22 -21.49 1.59
CA LEU A 192 21.49 -22.34 2.75
C LEU A 192 20.21 -22.99 3.28
N SER A 193 19.13 -22.21 3.34
CA SER A 193 17.84 -22.69 3.81
C SER A 193 16.71 -21.89 3.22
N SER A 194 15.58 -22.55 2.99
CA SER A 194 14.31 -21.93 2.64
C SER A 194 13.22 -22.57 3.49
N LYS A 195 12.54 -21.77 4.31
CA LYS A 195 11.40 -22.21 5.13
C LYS A 195 10.18 -21.38 4.79
N GLN A 196 9.02 -22.01 4.72
CA GLN A 196 7.77 -21.33 4.44
C GLN A 196 6.75 -21.66 5.52
N LYS A 197 6.04 -20.64 5.99
CA LYS A 197 4.92 -20.81 6.92
C LYS A 197 3.73 -20.02 6.42
N THR A 198 2.58 -20.68 6.40
CA THR A 198 1.31 -20.04 6.10
C THR A 198 0.49 -19.96 7.37
N PHE A 199 -0.09 -18.80 7.64
CA PHE A 199 -1.02 -18.62 8.76
C PHE A 199 -2.29 -17.92 8.28
N LEU A 200 -3.40 -18.29 8.90
CA LEU A 200 -4.68 -17.66 8.66
C LEU A 200 -4.66 -16.25 9.24
N ILE A 201 -5.10 -15.28 8.45
CA ILE A 201 -5.25 -13.91 8.89
C ILE A 201 -6.75 -13.62 9.04
N PRO A 202 -7.25 -13.39 10.27
CA PRO A 202 -8.65 -13.04 10.44
C PRO A 202 -8.91 -11.67 9.82
N PHE A 203 -9.97 -11.55 9.02
CA PHE A 203 -10.48 -10.24 8.63
C PHE A 203 -10.89 -9.47 9.88
N ARG A 204 -10.35 -8.27 10.01
CA ARG A 204 -10.80 -7.29 10.98
C ARG A 204 -10.92 -5.97 10.24
N MET A 205 -12.14 -5.71 9.77
CA MET A 205 -12.46 -4.41 9.18
C MET A 205 -12.44 -3.38 10.30
N HIS A 206 -11.34 -2.63 10.38
CA HIS A 206 -11.23 -1.53 11.32
C HIS A 206 -11.73 -0.25 10.65
N SER A 207 -12.61 0.48 11.33
CA SER A 207 -13.18 1.73 10.84
C SER A 207 -12.27 2.94 11.12
N ASN A 208 -10.96 2.74 11.18
CA ASN A 208 -10.05 3.86 11.35
C ASN A 208 -10.23 4.78 10.14
N THR A 209 -10.85 5.93 10.36
CA THR A 209 -11.07 6.92 9.32
C THR A 209 -9.86 7.83 9.35
N TYR A 210 -9.00 7.70 8.36
CA TYR A 210 -7.92 8.65 8.12
C TYR A 210 -8.43 9.62 7.06
N SER A 211 -8.67 10.86 7.46
CA SER A 211 -9.09 11.90 6.54
C SER A 211 -7.86 12.70 6.14
N VAL A 212 -7.54 12.70 4.86
CA VAL A 212 -6.64 13.73 4.32
C VAL A 212 -7.49 14.95 4.02
N ASN A 213 -7.19 16.06 4.68
CA ASN A 213 -7.73 17.36 4.28
C ASN A 213 -6.98 17.85 3.04
N LEU A 214 -7.30 17.28 1.88
CA LEU A 214 -6.90 17.87 0.61
C LEU A 214 -7.58 19.23 0.48
N LYS A 215 -6.79 20.31 0.40
CA LYS A 215 -7.32 21.63 0.07
C LYS A 215 -8.01 21.55 -1.29
N SER A 216 -9.04 22.37 -1.55
CA SER A 216 -9.82 22.31 -2.80
C SER A 216 -8.94 22.33 -4.06
N LYS A 217 -7.83 23.08 -4.05
CA LYS A 217 -6.84 23.10 -5.14
C LYS A 217 -6.15 21.74 -5.37
N GLN A 218 -5.83 21.00 -4.31
CA GLN A 218 -5.19 19.68 -4.40
C GLN A 218 -6.17 18.62 -4.89
N LEU A 219 -7.43 18.71 -4.46
CA LEU A 219 -8.51 17.85 -4.95
C LEU A 219 -8.76 18.06 -6.46
N THR A 220 -8.85 19.32 -6.90
CA THR A 220 -8.96 19.66 -8.33
C THR A 220 -7.73 19.17 -9.10
N ALA A 221 -6.52 19.39 -8.58
CA ALA A 221 -5.29 18.91 -9.21
C ALA A 221 -5.26 17.38 -9.37
N LEU A 222 -5.74 16.63 -8.37
CA LEU A 222 -5.84 15.16 -8.44
C LEU A 222 -6.85 14.72 -9.52
N GLN A 223 -8.01 15.38 -9.59
CA GLN A 223 -9.01 15.08 -10.62
C GLN A 223 -8.52 15.43 -12.04
N ASP A 224 -7.86 16.57 -12.19
CA ASP A 224 -7.26 16.99 -13.46
C ASP A 224 -6.11 16.06 -13.87
N PHE A 225 -5.30 15.62 -12.91
CA PHE A 225 -4.24 14.64 -13.13
C PHE A 225 -4.82 13.31 -13.63
N VAL A 226 -5.91 12.82 -13.02
CA VAL A 226 -6.60 11.62 -13.49
C VAL A 226 -7.08 11.77 -14.93
N LYS A 227 -7.74 12.90 -15.23
CA LYS A 227 -8.28 13.19 -16.55
C LYS A 227 -7.17 13.33 -17.61
N LYS A 228 -6.08 14.03 -17.28
CA LYS A 228 -4.95 14.29 -18.19
C LYS A 228 -4.24 13.00 -18.58
N ASN A 229 -4.06 12.08 -17.64
CA ASN A 229 -3.31 10.85 -17.85
C ASN A 229 -4.15 9.71 -18.44
N GLY A 230 -5.43 9.95 -18.77
CA GLY A 230 -6.26 8.95 -19.44
C GLY A 230 -6.38 7.66 -18.63
N PHE A 231 -6.46 7.75 -17.30
CA PHE A 231 -6.89 6.61 -16.48
C PHE A 231 -8.37 6.38 -16.76
N ASP A 232 -8.65 5.82 -17.94
CA ASP A 232 -9.99 5.53 -18.42
C ASP A 232 -10.59 4.49 -17.48
N THR A 233 -11.54 4.97 -16.69
CA THR A 233 -12.44 4.13 -15.94
C THR A 233 -13.38 3.46 -16.96
N PRO A 234 -13.38 2.12 -17.09
CA PRO A 234 -14.26 1.43 -18.01
C PRO A 234 -15.76 1.71 -17.72
#